data_AF-A0A9D6X184-F1
#
_entry.id   AF-A0A9D6X184-F1
#
_cell.length_a   1.000
_cell.length_b   1.000
_cell.length_c   1.000
_cell.angle_alpha   90.00
_cell.angle_beta   90.00
_cell.angle_gamma   90.00
#
_symmetry.space_group_name_H-M   'P 1'
#
loop_
_entity.id
_entity.type
_entity.pdbx_description
1 polymer ?
#
loop_
_entity_poly.entity_id
_entity_poly.type
_entity_poly.pdbx_seq_one_letter_code
_entity_poly.pdbx_strand_id
1 'polypeptide(L)' 'MDRPKLRAGQSITPEQFEELSDEQLCRLVPRAYREYFPGKDFCADGHFYLHDGTAWSFFKGGFLDE' A
#
# COMPACT_ATOMS: atom_id res chain seq x y z
N MET A 1 -3.94 -23.31 -1.48
CA MET A 1 -3.33 -22.25 -2.30
C MET A 1 -2.49 -21.39 -1.38
N ASP A 2 -1.17 -21.48 -1.49
CA ASP A 2 -0.21 -20.66 -0.76
C ASP A 2 -0.35 -19.22 -1.26
N ARG A 3 -1.09 -18.38 -0.53
CA ARG A 3 -1.13 -16.94 -0.85
C ARG A 3 0.22 -16.38 -0.43
N PRO A 4 0.99 -15.75 -1.34
CA PRO A 4 2.30 -15.22 -1.01
C PRO A 4 2.20 -14.32 0.23
N LYS A 5 3.12 -14.50 1.18
CA LYS A 5 3.14 -13.74 2.42
C LYS A 5 3.33 -12.26 2.09
N LEU A 6 2.26 -11.46 2.23
CA LEU A 6 2.31 -10.01 2.08
C LEU A 6 3.26 -9.42 3.13
N ARG A 7 4.30 -8.71 2.68
CA ARG A 7 5.31 -8.06 3.52
C ARG A 7 5.26 -6.56 3.33
N ALA A 8 5.59 -5.82 4.38
CA ALA A 8 5.74 -4.37 4.28
C ALA A 8 6.80 -4.01 3.23
N GLY A 9 6.49 -3.04 2.38
CA GLY A 9 7.36 -2.60 1.27
C GLY A 9 7.39 -3.54 0.06
N GLN A 10 6.60 -4.61 0.04
CA GLN A 10 6.46 -5.42 -1.17
C GLN A 10 5.60 -4.66 -2.19
N SER A 11 6.11 -4.50 -3.40
CA SER A 11 5.34 -3.99 -4.54
C SER A 11 4.31 -5.01 -5.02
N ILE A 12 3.18 -4.50 -5.50
CA ILE A 12 2.10 -5.30 -6.10
C ILE A 12 1.70 -4.73 -7.45
N THR A 13 1.03 -5.53 -8.28
CA THR A 13 0.45 -5.05 -9.54
C THR A 13 -0.91 -4.35 -9.31
N PRO A 14 -1.41 -3.58 -10.29
CA PRO A 14 -2.77 -3.03 -10.23
C PRO A 14 -3.85 -4.10 -10.03
N GLU A 15 -3.74 -5.23 -10.74
CA GLU A 15 -4.64 -6.38 -10.58
C GLU A 15 -4.61 -6.91 -9.13
N GLN A 16 -3.43 -7.07 -8.55
CA GLN A 16 -3.30 -7.49 -7.15
C GLN A 16 -3.89 -6.46 -6.19
N PHE A 17 -3.71 -5.16 -6.45
CA PHE A 17 -4.32 -4.11 -5.63
C PHE A 17 -5.85 -4.20 -5.65
N GLU A 18 -6.44 -4.48 -6.81
CA GLU A 18 -7.89 -4.71 -6.94
C GLU A 18 -8.36 -5.97 -6.20
N GLU A 19 -7.55 -7.03 -6.17
CA GLU A 19 -7.88 -8.28 -5.46
C GLU A 19 -7.71 -8.19 -3.93
N LEU A 20 -6.80 -7.35 -3.44
CA LEU A 20 -6.50 -7.24 -2.01
C LEU A 20 -7.52 -6.36 -1.27
N SER A 21 -7.84 -6.78 -0.03
CA SER A 21 -8.66 -6.01 0.92
C SER A 21 -7.84 -4.98 1.68
N ASP A 22 -8.48 -4.02 2.34
CA ASP A 22 -7.86 -2.99 3.18
C ASP A 22 -6.89 -3.57 4.22
N GLU A 23 -7.31 -4.63 4.92
CA GLU A 23 -6.48 -5.31 5.91
C GLU A 23 -5.21 -5.92 5.30
N GLN A 24 -5.30 -6.38 4.05
CA GLN A 24 -4.18 -6.96 3.33
C GLN A 24 -3.24 -5.88 2.80
N LEU A 25 -3.79 -4.79 2.25
CA LEU A 25 -3.03 -3.61 1.82
C LEU A 25 -2.29 -2.96 3.00
N CYS A 26 -2.94 -2.83 4.16
CA CYS A 26 -2.31 -2.33 5.38
C CYS A 26 -1.08 -3.15 5.81
N ARG A 27 -1.00 -4.44 5.49
CA ARG A 27 0.20 -5.26 5.76
C ARG A 27 1.39 -4.91 4.87
N LEU A 28 1.12 -4.44 3.65
CA LEU A 28 2.12 -3.95 2.69
C LEU A 28 2.67 -2.57 3.08
N VAL A 29 1.94 -1.81 3.89
CA VAL A 29 2.41 -0.53 4.43
C VAL A 29 3.39 -0.78 5.61
N PRO A 30 4.54 -0.10 5.66
CA PRO A 30 5.45 -0.12 6.80
C PRO A 30 4.75 0.30 8.09
N ARG A 31 5.14 -0.32 9.22
CA ARG A 31 4.51 -0.06 10.53
C ARG A 31 4.41 1.42 10.88
N ALA A 32 5.42 2.21 10.55
CA ALA A 32 5.46 3.65 10.79
C ALA A 32 4.36 4.44 10.07
N TYR A 33 3.78 3.88 8.99
CA TYR A 33 2.79 4.57 8.16
C TYR A 33 1.41 3.90 8.14
N ARG A 34 1.24 2.75 8.82
CA ARG A 34 -0.03 2.01 8.84
C ARG A 34 -1.17 2.80 9.48
N GLU A 35 -0.87 3.62 10.48
CA GLU A 35 -1.85 4.50 11.11
C GLU A 35 -2.37 5.58 10.17
N TYR A 36 -1.60 5.93 9.13
CA TYR A 36 -1.98 6.90 8.10
C TYR A 36 -2.63 6.25 6.89
N PHE A 37 -2.72 4.92 6.83
CA PHE A 37 -3.35 4.23 5.71
C PHE A 37 -4.86 4.53 5.72
N PRO A 38 -5.40 5.25 4.72
CA PRO A 38 -6.76 5.74 4.77
C PRO A 38 -7.80 4.68 4.35
N GLY A 39 -7.36 3.49 3.97
CA GLY A 39 -8.18 2.47 3.30
C GLY A 39 -8.03 2.53 1.78
N LYS A 40 -8.42 1.43 1.12
CA LYS A 40 -8.33 1.24 -0.33
C LYS A 40 -9.14 2.26 -1.11
N ASP A 41 -10.33 2.59 -0.62
CA ASP A 41 -11.23 3.59 -1.23
C ASP A 41 -10.59 4.98 -1.36
N PHE A 42 -9.64 5.29 -0.47
CA PHE A 42 -8.93 6.57 -0.44
C PHE A 42 -7.53 6.49 -1.05
N CYS A 43 -7.17 5.36 -1.66
CA CYS A 43 -5.93 5.21 -2.41
C CYS A 43 -6.19 5.48 -3.89
N ALA A 44 -5.96 6.70 -4.33
CA ALA A 44 -6.03 7.04 -5.76
C ALA A 44 -4.92 6.27 -6.49
N ASP A 45 -5.25 5.51 -7.54
CA ASP A 45 -4.28 4.77 -8.38
C ASP A 45 -3.22 3.99 -7.57
N GLY A 46 -3.66 3.28 -6.51
CA GLY A 46 -2.76 2.47 -5.69
C GLY A 46 -1.71 3.25 -4.90
N HIS A 47 -1.96 4.54 -4.61
CA HIS A 47 -1.12 5.35 -3.72
C HIS A 47 -1.96 6.20 -2.76
N PHE A 48 -1.37 6.57 -1.62
CA PHE A 48 -1.99 7.49 -0.65
C PHE A 48 -0.99 8.52 -0.13
N TYR A 49 -1.50 9.68 0.25
CA TYR A 49 -0.70 10.80 0.73
C TYR A 49 -0.56 10.76 2.25
N LEU A 50 0.65 11.00 2.73
CA LEU A 50 0.95 11.21 4.14
C LEU A 50 0.84 12.70 4.49
N HIS A 51 0.73 12.99 5.79
CA HIS A 51 0.63 14.36 6.31
C HIS A 51 1.86 15.23 6.00
N ASP A 52 3.02 14.64 5.77
CA ASP A 52 4.27 15.34 5.42
C ASP A 52 4.33 15.74 3.93
N GLY A 53 3.33 15.37 3.14
CA GLY A 53 3.26 15.65 1.69
C GLY A 53 3.88 14.57 0.80
N THR A 54 4.58 13.59 1.38
CA THR A 54 5.05 12.40 0.65
C THR A 54 3.89 11.45 0.31
N ALA A 55 3.97 10.74 -0.81
CA ALA A 55 2.99 9.72 -1.20
C ALA A 55 3.59 8.31 -1.14
N TRP A 56 2.89 7.36 -0.52
CA TRP A 56 3.25 5.94 -0.55
C TRP A 56 2.58 5.26 -1.75
N SER A 57 3.35 4.50 -2.53
CA SER A 57 2.87 3.72 -3.67
C SER A 57 2.94 2.23 -3.40
N PHE A 58 1.80 1.53 -3.52
CA PHE A 58 1.75 0.07 -3.46
C PHE A 58 2.43 -0.60 -4.65
N PHE A 59 2.54 0.09 -5.80
CA PHE A 59 3.18 -0.44 -7.00
C PHE A 59 4.70 -0.34 -6.95
N LYS A 60 5.24 0.67 -6.26
CA LYS A 60 6.68 0.76 -5.95
C LYS A 60 7.06 0.00 -4.68
N GLY A 61 6.13 -0.22 -3.75
CA GLY A 61 6.44 -0.74 -2.41
C GLY A 61 7.24 0.26 -1.58
N GLY A 62 7.07 1.56 -1.85
CA GLY A 62 7.90 2.64 -1.34
C GLY A 62 7.26 4.02 -1.59
N PHE A 63 8.02 5.07 -1.32
CA PHE A 63 7.57 6.43 -1.63
C PHE A 63 7.57 6.70 -3.15
N LEU A 64 6.63 7.53 -3.61
CA LEU A 64 6.50 7.88 -5.02
C LEU A 64 7.65 8.77 -5.49
N ASP A 65 8.15 9.63 -4.61
CA ASP A 65 9.26 10.57 -4.85
C ASP A 65 10.65 9.92 -4.72
N GLU A 66 10.71 8.66 -4.27
CA GLU A 66 11.94 7.86 -4.15
C GLU A 66 12.18 6.96 -5.37
#